data_AF-A0A6G6WBR5-F1
#
_entry.id   AF-A0A6G6WBR5-F1
#
_cell.length_a   1.000
_cell.length_b   1.000
_cell.length_c   1.000
_cell.angle_alpha   90.00
_cell.angle_beta   90.00
_cell.angle_gamma   90.00
#
_symmetry.space_group_name_H-M   'P 1'
#
loop_
_entity.id
_entity.type
_entity.pdbx_description
1 polymer ?
#
loop_
_entity_poly.entity_id
_entity_poly.type
_entity_poly.pdbx_seq_one_letter_code
_entity_poly.pdbx_strand_id
1 'polypeptide(L)' 'MTKAETDEKRRRLVHVRYAVAAVGEAEHSLHEAVGRARSEGASWAEVADAVGDSPEAAEQRFRDAEHHEESSRRTRST' A
#
# COMPACT_ATOMS: atom_id res chain seq x y z
N MET A 1 -15.26 -26.24 -26.46
CA MET A 1 -15.42 -25.37 -25.28
C MET A 1 -16.86 -24.95 -25.19
N THR A 2 -17.55 -25.35 -24.14
CA THR A 2 -18.96 -25.05 -23.96
C THR A 2 -19.16 -23.60 -23.49
N LYS A 3 -20.35 -23.05 -23.74
CA LYS A 3 -20.73 -21.71 -23.27
C LYS A 3 -20.57 -21.59 -21.74
N ALA A 4 -20.92 -22.64 -21.00
CA ALA A 4 -20.79 -22.70 -19.55
C ALA A 4 -19.34 -22.56 -19.05
N GLU A 5 -18.40 -23.29 -19.67
CA GLU A 5 -16.97 -23.17 -19.34
C GLU A 5 -16.42 -21.77 -19.63
N THR A 6 -16.95 -21.10 -20.67
CA THR A 6 -16.55 -19.74 -21.04
C THR A 6 -17.07 -18.70 -20.03
N ASP A 7 -18.30 -18.86 -19.57
CA ASP A 7 -18.90 -18.03 -18.52
C ASP A 7 -18.19 -18.19 -17.16
N GLU A 8 -17.84 -19.42 -16.78
CA GLU A 8 -17.09 -19.69 -15.55
C GLU A 8 -15.68 -19.08 -15.60
N LYS A 9 -14.98 -19.25 -16.72
CA LYS A 9 -13.68 -18.59 -16.95
C LYS A 9 -13.80 -17.07 -16.82
N ARG A 10 -14.83 -16.47 -17.43
CA ARG A 10 -15.07 -15.02 -17.33
C ARG A 10 -15.31 -14.58 -15.89
N ARG A 11 -16.11 -15.32 -15.11
CA ARG A 11 -16.34 -15.04 -13.68
C ARG A 11 -15.05 -15.07 -12.87
N ARG A 12 -14.19 -16.08 -13.09
CA ARG A 12 -12.89 -16.18 -12.42
C ARG A 12 -11.99 -14.98 -12.74
N LEU A 13 -11.93 -14.56 -14.01
CA LEU A 13 -11.13 -13.39 -14.41
C LEU A 13 -11.66 -12.09 -13.78
N VAL A 14 -12.98 -11.93 -13.68
CA VAL A 14 -13.58 -10.80 -12.96
C VAL A 14 -13.16 -10.82 -11.49
N HIS A 15 -13.19 -11.98 -10.84
CA HIS A 15 -12.75 -12.11 -9.44
C HIS A 15 -11.27 -11.75 -9.25
N VAL A 16 -10.39 -12.18 -10.16
CA VAL A 16 -8.97 -11.79 -10.13
C VAL A 16 -8.81 -10.27 -10.23
N ARG A 17 -9.58 -9.60 -11.11
CA ARG A 17 -9.52 -8.14 -11.22
C ARG A 17 -9.93 -7.44 -9.92
N TYR A 18 -10.96 -7.94 -9.24
CA TYR A 18 -11.35 -7.41 -7.94
C TYR A 18 -10.26 -7.64 -6.88
N ALA A 19 -9.65 -8.82 -6.84
CA ALA A 19 -8.56 -9.10 -5.92
C ALA A 19 -7.36 -8.17 -6.15
N VAL A 20 -6.98 -7.91 -7.40
CA VAL A 20 -5.90 -6.97 -7.74
C VAL A 20 -6.22 -5.56 -7.28
N ALA A 21 -7.46 -5.08 -7.50
CA ALA A 21 -7.88 -3.76 -7.04
C ALA A 21 -7.81 -3.66 -5.51
N ALA A 22 -8.30 -4.67 -4.78
CA ALA A 22 -8.26 -4.70 -3.33
C ALA A 22 -6.83 -4.72 -2.78
N VAL A 23 -5.91 -5.44 -3.43
CA VAL A 23 -4.48 -5.41 -3.07
C VAL A 23 -3.91 -4.00 -3.27
N GLY A 24 -4.20 -3.36 -4.40
CA GLY A 24 -3.72 -2.00 -4.66
C GLY A 24 -4.23 -0.97 -3.64
N GLU A 25 -5.51 -1.06 -3.23
CA GLU A 25 -6.07 -0.21 -2.18
C GLU A 25 -5.40 -0.45 -0.82
N ALA A 26 -5.17 -1.72 -0.46
CA ALA A 26 -4.50 -2.08 0.79
C ALA A 26 -3.04 -1.60 0.80
N GLU A 27 -2.32 -1.74 -0.31
CA GLU A 27 -0.95 -1.24 -0.46
C GLU A 27 -0.89 0.29 -0.35
N HIS A 28 -1.83 1.00 -0.96
CA HIS A 28 -1.91 2.45 -0.85
C HIS A 28 -2.15 2.89 0.61
N SER A 29 -3.12 2.28 1.29
CA SER A 29 -3.41 2.58 2.69
C SER A 29 -2.22 2.28 3.60
N LEU A 30 -1.47 1.21 3.31
CA LEU A 30 -0.25 0.88 4.05
C LEU A 30 0.83 1.96 3.86
N HIS A 31 1.05 2.42 2.62
CA HIS A 31 1.98 3.52 2.35
C HIS A 31 1.60 4.79 3.10
N GLU A 32 0.31 5.19 3.10
CA GLU A 32 -0.15 6.37 3.85
C GLU A 32 0.09 6.22 5.36
N ALA A 33 -0.24 5.05 5.93
CA ALA A 33 -0.03 4.78 7.35
C ALA A 33 1.45 4.85 7.74
N VAL A 34 2.34 4.26 6.93
CA VAL A 34 3.79 4.33 7.15
C VAL A 34 4.32 5.75 7.02
N GLY A 35 3.90 6.49 5.98
CA GLY A 35 4.29 7.89 5.80
C GLY A 35 3.90 8.76 6.99
N ARG A 36 2.69 8.57 7.52
CA ARG A 36 2.23 9.25 8.73
C ARG A 36 3.05 8.85 9.96
N ALA A 37 3.26 7.56 10.21
CA ALA A 37 4.08 7.10 11.35
C ALA A 37 5.51 7.68 11.30
N ARG A 38 6.14 7.66 10.12
CA ARG A 38 7.46 8.27 9.88
C ARG A 38 7.48 9.76 10.19
N SER A 39 6.45 10.48 9.74
CA SER A 39 6.31 11.92 9.99
C SER A 39 6.03 12.29 11.45
N GLU A 40 5.60 11.31 12.27
CA GLU A 40 5.42 11.42 13.72
C GLU A 40 6.68 10.99 14.49
N GLY A 41 7.73 10.56 13.79
CA GLY A 41 9.06 10.25 14.32
C GLY A 41 9.35 8.76 14.48
N ALA A 42 8.47 7.85 14.07
CA ALA A 42 8.72 6.42 14.14
C ALA A 42 9.95 6.05 13.31
N SER A 43 10.86 5.26 13.86
CA SER A 43 12.07 4.77 13.17
C SER A 43 11.75 3.69 12.14
N TRP A 44 12.66 3.45 11.20
CA TRP A 44 12.51 2.33 10.24
C TRP A 44 12.49 0.95 10.91
N ALA A 45 13.11 0.82 12.08
CA ALA A 45 13.05 -0.42 12.85
C ALA A 45 11.64 -0.68 13.43
N GLU A 46 10.98 0.36 13.95
CA GLU A 46 9.59 0.27 14.44
C GLU A 46 8.61 -0.01 13.30
N VAL A 47 8.82 0.62 12.13
CA VAL A 47 8.02 0.34 10.93
C VAL A 47 8.22 -1.11 10.49
N ALA A 48 9.46 -1.58 10.41
CA ALA A 48 9.79 -2.93 10.00
C ALA A 48 9.18 -4.00 10.90
N ASP A 49 9.22 -3.80 12.23
CA ASP A 49 8.56 -4.66 13.20
C ASP A 49 7.05 -4.73 12.95
N ALA A 50 6.41 -3.59 12.67
CA ALA A 50 4.98 -3.53 12.41
C ALA A 50 4.55 -4.20 11.10
N VAL A 51 5.37 -4.15 10.05
CA VAL A 51 5.05 -4.74 8.72
C VAL A 51 5.60 -6.16 8.53
N GLY A 52 6.41 -6.65 9.48
CA GLY A 52 7.02 -7.98 9.43
C GLY A 52 8.14 -8.10 8.39
N ASP A 53 8.97 -7.06 8.25
CA ASP A 53 10.10 -7.02 7.32
C ASP A 53 11.41 -6.62 8.03
N SER A 54 12.53 -6.53 7.29
CA SER A 54 13.76 -5.94 7.82
C SER A 54 13.72 -4.40 7.73
N PRO A 55 14.48 -3.67 8.59
CA PRO A 55 14.58 -2.21 8.53
C PRO A 55 14.99 -1.67 7.15
N GLU A 56 15.95 -2.32 6.50
CA GLU A 56 16.47 -1.92 5.19
C GLU A 56 15.43 -2.14 4.09
N ALA A 57 14.70 -3.26 4.14
CA ALA A 57 13.63 -3.56 3.20
C ALA A 57 12.44 -2.62 3.37
N ALA A 58 12.06 -2.32 4.62
CA ALA A 58 11.02 -1.34 4.93
C ALA A 58 11.38 0.06 4.45
N GLU A 59 12.62 0.52 4.71
CA GLU A 59 13.09 1.80 4.20
C GLU A 59 13.05 1.84 2.66
N GLN A 60 13.61 0.83 1.99
CA GLN A 60 13.63 0.80 0.53
C GLN A 60 12.22 0.78 -0.08
N ARG A 61 11.26 0.13 0.57
CA ARG A 61 9.88 0.03 0.11
C ARG A 61 9.07 1.31 0.34
N PHE A 62 9.26 1.97 1.48
CA PHE A 62 8.36 3.04 1.93
C PHE A 62 9.00 4.43 1.97
N ARG A 63 10.27 4.60 1.59
CA ARG A 63 10.94 5.91 1.57
C ARG A 63 10.13 6.99 0.84
N ASP A 64 9.47 6.65 -0.25
CA ASP A 64 8.68 7.62 -1.04
C ASP A 64 7.38 8.07 -0.32
N ALA A 65 6.87 7.29 0.63
CA ALA A 65 5.67 7.63 1.39
C ALA A 65 5.90 8.75 2.42
N GLU A 66 7.13 8.91 2.90
CA GLU A 66 7.51 9.95 3.86
C GLU A 66 7.37 11.37 3.26
N HIS A 67 7.65 11.51 1.96
CA HIS A 67 7.69 12.81 1.28
C HIS A 67 6.32 13.42 0.95
N HIS A 68 5.26 12.60 0.93
CA HIS A 68 3.93 13.03 0.47
C HIS A 68 3.14 13.83 1.54
N GLU A 69 3.36 13.52 2.83
CA GLU A 69 2.70 14.23 3.95
C GLU A 69 3.33 15.60 4.22
N GLU A 70 4.65 15.76 4.05
CA GLU A 70 5.35 17.02 4.34
C GLU A 70 4.89 18.16 3.42
N SER A 71 4.61 17.84 2.15
CA SER A 71 4.06 18.78 1.17
C SER A 71 2.64 19.25 1.53
N SER A 72 1.85 18.40 2.19
CA SER A 72 0.48 18.70 2.62
C SER A 72 0.41 19.49 3.92
N ARG A 73 1.44 19.41 4.78
CA ARG A 73 1.54 20.22 6.01
C ARG A 73 1.96 21.66 5.72
N ARG A 74 2.82 21.88 4.73
CA ARG A 74 3.30 23.22 4.34
C ARG A 74 2.19 24.17 3.84
N THR A 75 1.11 23.64 3.30
CA THR A 75 0.01 24.45 2.74
C THR A 75 -1.10 24.76 3.75
N ARG A 76 -1.09 24.15 4.93
CA ARG A 76 -2.15 24.30 5.96
C ARG A 76 -1.79 25.29 7.08
N SER A 77 -0.60 25.91 7.03
CA SER A 77 -0.12 26.89 8.02
C SER A 77 -0.15 28.35 7.51
N THR A 78 -1.09 28.72 6.64
CA THR A 78 -1.33 30.12 6.23
C THR A 78 -2.77 30.51 6.59
#